data_AF-A0A6M3L5P0-F1
#
_entry.id   AF-A0A6M3L5P0-F1
#
_cell.length_a   1.000
_cell.length_b   1.000
_cell.length_c   1.000
_cell.angle_alpha   90.00
_cell.angle_beta   90.00
_cell.angle_gamma   90.00
#
_symmetry.space_group_name_H-M   'P 1'
#
loop_
_entity.id
_entity.type
_entity.pdbx_description
1 polymer ?
#
loop_
_entity_poly.entity_id
_entity_poly.type
_entity_poly.pdbx_seq_one_letter_code
_entity_poly.pdbx_strand_id
1 'polypeptide(L)'
;MSDRIGKYLRVQERLNGGRKTKRWALLANDGDELGEIAWYKSWRQYVLEPNACTVFNAGCLRDIIAFLDEQNKLVRARPQKTISESKAGE
;
A
#
# COMPACT_ATOMS: atom_id res chain seq x y z
N MET A 1 9.47 -9.46 -0.69
CA MET A 1 8.63 -10.55 -1.23
C MET A 1 7.32 -9.94 -1.70
N SER A 2 6.66 -10.52 -2.70
CA SER A 2 5.34 -10.06 -3.18
C SER A 2 4.24 -10.99 -2.69
N ASP A 3 3.15 -10.40 -2.21
CA ASP A 3 1.99 -11.10 -1.67
C ASP A 3 0.87 -11.14 -2.72
N ARG A 4 0.07 -12.20 -2.75
CA ARG A 4 -1.07 -12.31 -3.67
C ARG A 4 -2.31 -11.63 -3.08
N ILE A 5 -2.98 -10.81 -3.89
CA ILE A 5 -4.29 -10.23 -3.54
C ILE A 5 -5.32 -10.66 -4.59
N GLY A 6 -5.82 -11.89 -4.42
CA GLY A 6 -6.74 -12.52 -5.38
C GLY A 6 -6.03 -13.33 -6.46
N LYS A 7 -6.71 -13.52 -7.59
CA LYS A 7 -6.30 -14.50 -8.61
C LYS A 7 -5.22 -13.96 -9.57
N TYR A 8 -5.30 -12.68 -9.92
CA TYR A 8 -4.51 -12.10 -11.00
C TYR A 8 -3.48 -11.06 -10.54
N LEU A 9 -3.56 -10.64 -9.28
CA LEU A 9 -2.83 -9.50 -8.77
C LEU A 9 -1.90 -9.89 -7.63
N ARG A 10 -0.78 -9.18 -7.55
CA ARG A 10 0.21 -9.25 -6.49
C ARG A 10 0.54 -7.85 -6.02
N VAL A 11 0.89 -7.71 -4.75
CA VAL A 11 1.41 -6.47 -4.18
C VAL A 11 2.82 -6.70 -3.67
N GLN A 12 3.71 -5.75 -3.92
CA GLN A 12 5.08 -5.79 -3.42
C GLN A 12 5.34 -4.53 -2.61
N GLU A 13 5.56 -4.66 -1.30
CA GLU A 13 5.90 -3.53 -0.46
C GLU A 13 7.21 -2.88 -0.92
N ARG A 14 7.19 -1.56 -1.08
CA ARG A 14 8.33 -0.72 -1.45
C ARG A 14 8.81 0.07 -0.24
N LEU A 15 10.11 0.37 -0.22
CA LEU A 15 10.68 1.25 0.79
C LEU A 15 10.11 2.67 0.62
N ASN A 16 9.64 3.26 1.72
CA ASN A 16 9.10 4.62 1.72
C ASN A 16 9.91 5.56 2.62
N GLY A 17 11.25 5.54 2.51
CA GLY A 17 12.16 6.54 3.09
C GLY A 17 11.85 6.97 4.54
N GLY A 18 11.60 6.02 5.45
CA GLY A 18 11.32 6.31 6.87
C GLY A 18 9.94 6.92 7.17
N ARG A 19 9.04 7.02 6.18
CA ARG A 19 7.68 7.55 6.37
C ARG A 19 6.78 6.52 7.06
N LYS A 20 5.76 7.03 7.78
CA LYS A 20 4.80 6.21 8.54
C LYS A 20 3.88 5.37 7.66
N THR A 21 3.57 5.85 6.45
CA THR A 21 2.72 5.18 5.47
C THR A 21 3.56 4.30 4.56
N LYS A 22 2.99 3.17 4.13
CA LYS A 22 3.64 2.23 3.23
C LYS A 22 3.36 2.60 1.77
N ARG A 23 4.09 1.98 0.85
CA ARG A 23 3.81 2.01 -0.59
C ARG A 23 3.93 0.59 -1.12
N TRP A 24 3.15 0.24 -2.12
CA TRP A 24 3.21 -1.07 -2.77
C TRP A 24 3.18 -0.91 -4.28
N ALA A 25 4.03 -1.63 -4.99
CA ALA A 25 3.82 -1.85 -6.41
C ALA A 25 2.70 -2.88 -6.59
N LEU A 26 1.74 -2.57 -7.45
CA LEU A 26 0.71 -3.51 -7.89
C LEU A 26 1.21 -4.22 -9.14
N LEU A 27 1.34 -5.53 -9.08
CA LEU A 27 1.93 -6.35 -10.13
C LEU A 27 0.89 -7.35 -10.67
N ALA A 28 0.97 -7.65 -11.97
CA ALA A 28 0.35 -8.82 -12.56
C ALA A 28 1.09 -10.11 -12.13
N ASN A 29 0.52 -11.28 -12.47
CA ASN A 29 1.11 -12.57 -12.11
C ASN A 29 2.45 -12.85 -12.80
N ASP A 30 2.63 -12.32 -14.01
CA ASP A 30 3.87 -12.36 -14.80
C ASP A 30 4.95 -11.38 -14.28
N GLY A 31 4.58 -10.48 -13.36
CA GLY A 31 5.48 -9.53 -12.73
C GLY A 31 5.40 -8.11 -13.30
N ASP A 32 4.57 -7.87 -14.32
CA ASP A 32 4.40 -6.53 -14.89
C ASP A 32 3.78 -5.56 -13.89
N GLU A 33 4.33 -4.35 -13.80
CA GLU A 33 3.84 -3.32 -12.88
C GLU A 33 2.63 -2.59 -13.48
N LEU A 34 1.49 -2.74 -12.83
CA LEU A 34 0.20 -2.16 -13.24
C LEU A 34 -0.05 -0.79 -12.59
N GLY A 35 0.75 -0.41 -11.60
CA GLY A 35 0.65 0.86 -10.90
C GLY A 35 1.15 0.74 -9.47
N GLU A 36 0.79 1.72 -8.66
CA GLU A 36 1.22 1.81 -7.28
C GLU A 36 0.04 2.03 -6.32
N ILE A 37 0.09 1.41 -5.16
CA ILE A 37 -0.78 1.72 -4.04
C ILE A 37 -0.02 2.62 -3.07
N ALA A 38 -0.53 3.82 -2.87
CA ALA A 38 0.11 4.85 -2.06
C ALA A 38 -0.89 5.65 -1.23
N TRP A 39 -0.39 6.30 -0.19
CA TRP A 39 -1.21 7.13 0.68
C TRP A 39 -1.50 8.48 0.04
N TYR A 40 -2.77 8.72 -0.28
CA TYR A 40 -3.21 10.01 -0.80
C TYR A 40 -3.54 10.97 0.35
N LYS A 41 -2.64 11.92 0.58
CA LYS A 41 -2.68 12.82 1.76
C LYS A 41 -3.98 13.60 1.88
N SER A 42 -4.50 14.13 0.78
CA SER A 42 -5.69 14.99 0.79
C SER A 42 -6.95 14.27 1.26
N TRP A 43 -7.07 12.97 0.96
CA TRP A 43 -8.21 12.15 1.39
C TRP A 43 -7.92 11.29 2.61
N ARG A 44 -6.65 11.26 3.05
CA ARG A 44 -6.19 10.47 4.19
C ARG A 44 -6.58 9.00 4.07
N GLN A 45 -6.33 8.42 2.89
CA GLN A 45 -6.55 7.01 2.60
C GLN A 45 -5.55 6.51 1.56
N TYR A 46 -5.32 5.20 1.53
CA TYR A 46 -4.62 4.55 0.42
C TYR A 46 -5.49 4.54 -0.82
N VAL A 47 -4.86 4.79 -1.97
CA VAL A 47 -5.48 4.76 -3.29
C VAL A 47 -4.60 3.94 -4.23
N LEU A 48 -5.19 3.47 -5.33
CA LEU A 48 -4.45 2.99 -6.49
C LEU A 48 -4.13 4.17 -7.41
N GLU A 49 -2.86 4.33 -7.75
CA GLU A 49 -2.33 5.19 -8.80
C GLU A 49 -1.95 4.27 -9.97
N PRO A 50 -2.87 4.03 -10.93
CA PRO A 50 -2.63 3.09 -12.02
C PRO A 50 -1.61 3.65 -13.01
N ASN A 51 -0.81 2.77 -13.62
CA ASN A 51 0.03 3.14 -14.75
C ASN A 51 -0.85 3.52 -15.96
N ALA A 52 -0.30 4.33 -16.86
CA ALA A 52 -0.99 4.68 -18.10
C ALA A 52 -1.37 3.42 -18.89
N CYS A 53 -2.55 3.44 -19.52
CA CYS A 53 -3.07 2.35 -20.34
C CYS A 53 -3.29 1.01 -19.60
N THR A 54 -3.35 1.03 -18.26
CA THR A 54 -3.73 -0.16 -17.49
C THR A 54 -5.25 -0.28 -17.38
N VAL A 55 -5.75 -1.51 -17.52
CA VAL A 55 -7.17 -1.84 -17.47
C VAL A 55 -7.40 -2.93 -16.43
N PHE A 56 -8.47 -2.76 -15.65
CA PHE A 56 -8.84 -3.70 -14.60
C PHE A 56 -10.25 -4.20 -14.87
N ASN A 57 -10.44 -5.52 -14.82
CA ASN A 57 -11.77 -6.09 -14.80
C ASN A 57 -12.41 -5.94 -13.40
N ALA A 58 -13.70 -6.26 -13.29
CA ALA A 58 -14.43 -6.14 -12.03
C ALA A 58 -13.86 -6.99 -10.90
N GLY A 59 -13.27 -8.16 -11.20
CA GLY A 59 -12.65 -9.03 -10.20
C GLY A 59 -11.41 -8.38 -9.58
N CYS A 60 -10.49 -7.94 -10.43
CA CYS A 60 -9.29 -7.21 -10.02
C CYS A 60 -9.64 -5.97 -9.20
N LEU A 61 -10.64 -5.18 -9.62
CA LEU A 61 -11.07 -3.99 -8.87
C LEU A 61 -11.57 -4.35 -7.46
N ARG A 62 -12.33 -5.44 -7.29
CA ARG A 62 -12.79 -5.90 -5.97
C ARG A 62 -11.63 -6.34 -5.09
N ASP A 63 -10.67 -7.07 -5.66
CA ASP A 63 -9.48 -7.52 -4.94
C ASP A 63 -8.64 -6.32 -4.47
N ILE A 64 -8.48 -5.31 -5.33
CA ILE A 64 -7.81 -4.04 -4.98
C ILE A 64 -8.56 -3.33 -3.85
N ILE A 65 -9.89 -3.18 -3.95
CA ILE A 65 -10.71 -2.52 -2.93
C ILE A 65 -10.54 -3.22 -1.58
N ALA A 66 -10.62 -4.55 -1.55
CA ALA A 66 -10.45 -5.32 -0.32
C ALA A 66 -9.08 -5.05 0.35
N PHE A 67 -8.02 -5.00 -0.45
CA PHE A 67 -6.68 -4.65 0.04
C PHE A 67 -6.61 -3.21 0.57
N LEU A 68 -7.16 -2.24 -0.16
CA LEU A 68 -7.18 -0.83 0.27
C LEU A 68 -7.92 -0.68 1.60
N ASP A 69 -9.08 -1.32 1.75
CA ASP A 69 -9.88 -1.28 2.98
C ASP A 69 -9.12 -1.83 4.18
N GLU A 70 -8.40 -2.95 4.00
CA GLU A 70 -7.56 -3.52 5.05
C GLU A 70 -6.45 -2.55 5.47
N GLN A 71 -5.70 -2.00 4.51
CA GLN A 71 -4.60 -1.07 4.82
C GLN A 71 -5.11 0.23 5.47
N ASN A 72 -6.27 0.71 5.04
CA ASN A 72 -6.93 1.87 5.63
C ASN A 72 -7.38 1.62 7.07
N LYS A 73 -7.90 0.42 7.38
CA LYS A 73 -8.22 0.01 8.76
C LYS A 73 -6.95 -0.04 9.63
N LEU A 74 -5.88 -0.64 9.12
CA LEU A 74 -4.61 -0.77 9.85
C LEU A 74 -3.98 0.59 10.21
N VAL A 75 -4.03 1.57 9.30
CA VAL A 75 -3.52 2.92 9.59
C VAL A 75 -4.35 3.63 10.67
N ARG A 76 -5.67 3.41 10.69
CA ARG A 76 -6.56 3.97 11.72
C ARG A 76 -6.41 3.29 13.08
N ALA A 77 -6.09 2.00 13.08
CA ALA A 77 -5.93 1.20 14.30
C ALA A 77 -4.55 1.35 14.96
N ARG A 78 -3.55 1.95 14.30
CA ARG A 78 -2.21 2.11 14.87
C ARG A 78 -2.21 3.10 16.05
N PRO A 79 -1.90 2.66 17.29
CA PRO A 79 -1.63 3.58 18.37
C PRO A 79 -0.37 4.40 18.05
N GLN A 80 -0.39 5.69 18.39
CA GLN A 80 0.79 6.53 18.21
C GLN A 80 1.93 5.98 19.08
N LYS A 81 3.11 5.72 18.50
CA LYS A 81 4.31 5.47 19.28
C LYS A 81 4.56 6.71 20.16
N THR A 82 4.40 6.56 21.48
CA THR A 82 4.90 7.49 22.47
C THR A 82 6.41 7.62 22.25
N ILE A 83 6.88 8.85 22.09
CA ILE A 83 8.30 9.15 21.97
C ILE A 83 8.91 8.89 23.36
N SER A 84 9.59 7.76 23.54
CA SER A 84 10.41 7.51 24.73
C SER A 84 11.84 7.97 24.48
N GLU A 85 12.15 9.12 25.08
CA GLU A 85 13.44 9.63 25.57
C GLU A 85 14.71 9.42 24.75
N SER A 86 15.22 10.55 24.25
CA SER A 86 16.63 10.86 24.12
C SER A 86 17.33 10.77 25.49
N LYS A 87 18.39 9.96 25.61
CA LYS A 87 19.49 10.14 26.57
C LYS A 87 20.78 10.04 25.73
N ALA A 88 21.59 11.10 25.59
CA ALA A 88 22.50 11.68 26.58
C ALA A 88 23.52 10.66 27.10
N GLY A 89 24.81 10.92 26.85
CA GLY A 89 25.97 10.10 27.24
C GLY A 89 26.99 10.10 26.09
N GLU A 90 27.77 11.17 25.90
CA GLU A 90 29.01 11.55 26.63
C GLU A 90 30.26 10.97 25.96
#